data_AF-J7RCU8-F1
#
_entry.id   AF-J7RCU8-F1
#
_cell.length_a   1.000
_cell.length_b   1.000
_cell.length_c   1.000
_cell.angle_alpha   90.00
_cell.angle_beta   90.00
_cell.angle_gamma   90.00
#
_symmetry.space_group_name_H-M   'P 1'
#
loop_
_entity.id
_entity.type
_entity.pdbx_description
1 polymer ?
#
loop_
_entity_poly.entity_id
_entity_poly.type
_entity_poly.pdbx_seq_one_letter_code
_entity_poly.pdbx_strand_id
1 'polypeptide(L)'
;MKGTIFAVALNHRSQLDAWQEAFQQSPYKAPPKTAVWFIKPRNTVIGCGEPIPFPQGEKVLSGATVALIVGKTATKVREEDAAEYIAGYALANDVSLPEESFYRPAIKAKCRDGFCPIGETVALSNVDNLTIYTEINGRPADHWNTADLQRNAAQLLSALSEFATLNPGDAILLGTPQARVEIQPGDRVRVLAEGFPPLENPVVDEREVTTRKSFPTQPHPHGTLFALGLNYADHASELEFKPPEEPLVFLKAPNTLTGDNQTSVRPNNIEYMHYEAELVVVIGKQARSVSEADAMDYVAGYTVCNDYAIRDYLENYYRPNLRVKSRDGLTPMLSTIVPKEAIPDPHNLTLRTFVNGELRQQGTTADLIFSVPFLIAYLSEFMTLNPGDMIATGTPKGLSDVVPGDEVVVEVEGVGRLVNRIVSEDTAK
;
A
#
# COMPACT_ATOMS: atom_id res chain seq x y z
N MET A 1 4.90 11.41 -13.02
CA MET A 1 4.01 11.91 -11.94
C MET A 1 4.63 11.62 -10.59
N LYS A 2 4.19 12.29 -9.51
CA LYS A 2 4.72 12.12 -8.15
C LYS A 2 3.65 11.79 -7.09
N GLY A 3 2.38 11.63 -7.51
CA GLY A 3 1.30 11.22 -6.61
C GLY A 3 1.35 9.74 -6.24
N THR A 4 0.40 9.33 -5.41
CA THR A 4 0.21 7.93 -5.02
C THR A 4 -0.29 7.12 -6.20
N ILE A 5 0.32 5.97 -6.44
CA ILE A 5 -0.10 5.04 -7.49
C ILE A 5 -0.91 3.91 -6.86
N PHE A 6 -2.23 4.02 -6.98
CA PHE A 6 -3.16 2.95 -6.66
C PHE A 6 -3.32 2.02 -7.87
N ALA A 7 -3.78 0.80 -7.61
CA ALA A 7 -4.05 -0.18 -8.64
C ALA A 7 -5.13 -1.16 -8.18
N VAL A 8 -5.88 -1.69 -9.14
CA VAL A 8 -6.88 -2.73 -8.91
C VAL A 8 -6.39 -4.09 -9.44
N ALA A 9 -6.45 -5.11 -8.59
CA ALA A 9 -6.23 -6.50 -8.95
C ALA A 9 -7.59 -7.19 -9.20
N LEU A 10 -7.59 -8.37 -9.83
CA LEU A 10 -8.82 -9.14 -10.09
C LEU A 10 -9.89 -8.33 -10.84
N ASN A 11 -9.49 -7.39 -11.69
CA ASN A 11 -10.42 -6.54 -12.46
C ASN A 11 -10.62 -7.00 -13.90
N HIS A 12 -9.84 -7.96 -14.40
CA HIS A 12 -10.04 -8.51 -15.75
C HIS A 12 -10.82 -9.82 -15.68
N ARG A 13 -11.82 -9.99 -16.56
CA ARG A 13 -12.73 -11.15 -16.53
C ARG A 13 -11.99 -12.48 -16.66
N SER A 14 -10.97 -12.58 -17.51
CA SER A 14 -10.18 -13.82 -17.64
C SER A 14 -9.51 -14.27 -16.34
N GLN A 15 -9.14 -13.33 -15.46
CA GLN A 15 -8.54 -13.64 -14.15
C GLN A 15 -9.61 -14.06 -13.14
N LEU A 16 -10.79 -13.44 -13.19
CA LEU A 16 -11.94 -13.88 -12.39
C LEU A 16 -12.40 -15.29 -12.79
N ASP A 17 -12.44 -15.59 -14.09
CA ASP A 17 -12.81 -16.90 -14.61
C ASP A 17 -11.79 -17.97 -14.21
N ALA A 18 -10.49 -17.68 -14.40
CA ALA A 18 -9.42 -18.63 -14.05
C ALA A 18 -9.37 -18.97 -12.56
N TRP A 19 -9.78 -18.04 -11.68
CA TRP A 19 -9.75 -18.21 -10.24
C TRP A 19 -11.12 -18.56 -9.62
N GLN A 20 -12.17 -18.69 -10.44
CA GLN A 20 -13.54 -18.85 -9.97
C GLN A 20 -13.71 -19.98 -8.96
N GLU A 21 -13.13 -21.16 -9.24
CA GLU A 21 -13.19 -22.31 -8.35
C GLU A 21 -12.37 -22.10 -7.07
N ALA A 22 -11.19 -21.50 -7.18
CA ALA A 22 -10.32 -21.23 -6.05
C ALA A 22 -10.99 -20.27 -5.06
N PHE A 23 -11.71 -19.25 -5.54
CA PHE A 23 -12.39 -18.27 -4.70
C PHE A 23 -13.50 -18.84 -3.81
N GLN A 24 -14.04 -20.02 -4.15
CA GLN A 24 -15.02 -20.72 -3.31
C GLN A 24 -14.37 -21.52 -2.17
N GLN A 25 -13.05 -21.70 -2.21
CA GLN A 25 -12.31 -22.51 -1.26
C GLN A 25 -11.53 -21.63 -0.27
N SER A 26 -11.04 -22.24 0.81
CA SER A 26 -10.09 -21.55 1.69
C SER A 26 -8.80 -21.22 0.93
N PRO A 27 -8.17 -20.06 1.17
CA PRO A 27 -8.49 -19.07 2.23
C PRO A 27 -9.54 -18.01 1.82
N TYR A 28 -10.03 -18.02 0.58
CA TYR A 28 -10.88 -16.96 0.03
C TYR A 28 -12.32 -17.01 0.52
N LYS A 29 -12.91 -18.22 0.59
CA LYS A 29 -14.28 -18.55 1.04
C LYS A 29 -15.43 -18.01 0.16
N ALA A 30 -15.25 -16.87 -0.49
CA ALA A 30 -16.18 -16.32 -1.47
C ALA A 30 -15.45 -15.40 -2.45
N PRO A 31 -15.94 -15.19 -3.69
CA PRO A 31 -15.42 -14.21 -4.64
C PRO A 31 -15.37 -12.77 -4.08
N PRO A 32 -14.53 -11.88 -4.64
CA PRO A 32 -14.45 -10.49 -4.19
C PRO A 32 -15.79 -9.77 -4.34
N LYS A 33 -16.23 -9.08 -3.29
CA LYS A 33 -17.46 -8.28 -3.33
C LYS A 33 -17.17 -6.85 -3.78
N THR A 34 -16.07 -6.30 -3.29
CA THR A 34 -15.59 -4.96 -3.64
C THR A 34 -14.30 -5.03 -4.48
N ALA A 35 -13.82 -3.88 -4.95
CA ALA A 35 -12.56 -3.81 -5.70
C ALA A 35 -11.37 -4.22 -4.82
N VAL A 36 -10.43 -4.97 -5.39
CA VAL A 36 -9.24 -5.48 -4.69
C VAL A 36 -8.08 -4.55 -4.97
N TRP A 37 -7.70 -3.75 -3.97
CA TRP A 37 -6.75 -2.67 -4.16
C TRP A 37 -5.33 -3.02 -3.72
N PHE A 38 -4.35 -2.42 -4.37
CA PHE A 38 -2.96 -2.37 -3.91
C PHE A 38 -2.31 -1.03 -4.29
N ILE A 39 -1.10 -0.80 -3.78
CA ILE A 39 -0.32 0.42 -4.00
C ILE A 39 1.01 0.03 -4.64
N LYS A 40 1.47 0.81 -5.62
CA LYS A 40 2.83 0.78 -6.14
C LYS A 40 3.63 1.90 -5.43
N PRO A 41 4.44 1.59 -4.40
CA PRO A 41 5.12 2.62 -3.61
C PRO A 41 6.19 3.37 -4.43
N ARG A 42 6.67 4.49 -3.87
CA ARG A 42 7.52 5.45 -4.58
C ARG A 42 8.80 4.85 -5.20
N ASN A 43 9.38 3.82 -4.59
CA ASN A 43 10.56 3.13 -5.11
C ASN A 43 10.29 2.35 -6.42
N THR A 44 9.04 1.98 -6.68
CA THR A 44 8.63 1.25 -7.90
C THR A 44 8.49 2.18 -9.10
N VAL A 45 8.13 3.45 -8.88
CA VAL A 45 7.66 4.34 -9.93
C VAL A 45 8.84 4.87 -10.75
N ILE A 46 8.85 4.57 -12.04
CA ILE A 46 9.87 5.02 -13.00
C ILE A 46 9.21 5.56 -14.27
N GLY A 47 9.89 6.49 -14.95
CA GLY A 47 9.44 7.04 -16.23
C GLY A 47 9.83 6.17 -17.43
N CYS A 48 9.45 6.63 -18.62
CA CYS A 48 9.87 6.03 -19.88
C CYS A 48 11.41 6.07 -20.02
N GLY A 49 12.00 4.97 -20.49
CA GLY A 49 13.44 4.82 -20.71
C GLY A 49 14.27 4.49 -19.45
N GLU A 50 13.73 4.66 -18.24
CA GLU A 50 14.39 4.19 -17.02
C GLU A 50 14.41 2.65 -16.97
N PRO A 51 15.47 2.02 -16.43
CA PRO A 51 15.57 0.57 -16.40
C PRO A 51 14.60 -0.06 -15.39
N ILE A 52 14.04 -1.22 -15.74
CA ILE A 52 13.39 -2.15 -14.82
C ILE A 52 14.50 -3.05 -14.24
N PRO A 53 14.88 -2.92 -12.96
CA PRO A 53 15.88 -3.77 -12.33
C PRO A 53 15.33 -5.20 -12.16
N PHE A 54 15.98 -6.17 -12.77
CA PHE A 54 15.58 -7.56 -12.76
C PHE A 54 16.20 -8.29 -11.56
N PRO A 55 15.40 -8.80 -10.61
CA PRO A 55 15.91 -9.60 -9.50
C PRO A 55 16.37 -10.99 -9.96
N GLN A 56 17.58 -11.39 -9.57
CA GLN A 56 18.12 -12.70 -9.94
C GLN A 56 17.34 -13.85 -9.31
N GLY A 57 17.17 -14.94 -10.08
CA GLY A 57 16.51 -16.16 -9.60
C GLY A 57 14.99 -16.10 -9.56
N GLU A 58 14.41 -14.97 -9.98
CA GLU A 58 12.97 -14.74 -9.97
C GLU A 58 12.38 -14.81 -11.39
N LYS A 59 11.11 -15.18 -11.47
CA LYS A 59 10.32 -15.03 -12.71
C LYS A 59 9.67 -13.65 -12.69
N VAL A 60 9.88 -12.84 -13.73
CA VAL A 60 9.34 -11.48 -13.81
C VAL A 60 8.41 -11.33 -15.00
N LEU A 61 7.24 -10.73 -14.76
CA LEU A 61 6.18 -10.56 -15.73
C LEU A 61 5.97 -9.07 -16.02
N SER A 62 5.84 -8.74 -17.31
CA SER A 62 5.26 -7.47 -17.73
C SER A 62 3.77 -7.45 -17.40
N GLY A 63 3.25 -6.28 -17.05
CA GLY A 63 1.85 -5.99 -16.75
C GLY A 63 1.37 -4.73 -17.46
N ALA A 64 1.54 -4.68 -18.78
CA ALA A 64 1.08 -3.56 -19.59
C ALA A 64 -0.37 -3.20 -19.27
N THR A 65 -0.60 -1.94 -18.92
CA THR A 65 -1.91 -1.42 -18.51
C THR A 65 -2.00 0.08 -18.82
N VAL A 66 -3.11 0.68 -18.44
CA VAL A 66 -3.35 2.13 -18.50
C VAL A 66 -3.73 2.62 -17.11
N ALA A 67 -3.30 3.84 -16.79
CA ALA A 67 -3.60 4.52 -15.55
C ALA A 67 -4.52 5.71 -15.83
N LEU A 68 -5.61 5.88 -15.07
CA LEU A 68 -6.27 7.18 -14.98
C LEU A 68 -5.45 8.11 -14.10
N ILE A 69 -5.39 9.39 -14.44
CA ILE A 69 -4.65 10.41 -13.70
C ILE A 69 -5.65 11.41 -13.12
N VAL A 70 -5.64 11.58 -11.80
CA VAL A 70 -6.54 12.50 -11.09
C VAL A 70 -6.12 13.94 -11.37
N GLY A 71 -7.07 14.78 -11.80
CA GLY A 71 -6.84 16.18 -12.18
C GLY A 71 -7.19 17.20 -11.10
N LYS A 72 -8.16 16.88 -10.24
CA LYS A 72 -8.59 17.68 -9.08
C LYS A 72 -8.89 16.75 -7.91
N THR A 73 -8.85 17.27 -6.68
CA THR A 73 -9.12 16.48 -5.47
C THR A 73 -10.45 15.72 -5.60
N ALA A 74 -10.43 14.41 -5.40
CA ALA A 74 -11.55 13.51 -5.57
C ALA A 74 -11.89 12.83 -4.23
N THR A 75 -13.05 13.18 -3.68
CA THR A 75 -13.60 12.58 -2.45
C THR A 75 -15.08 12.29 -2.69
N LYS A 76 -15.48 11.03 -2.50
CA LYS A 76 -16.85 10.52 -2.71
C LYS A 76 -17.44 10.93 -4.07
N VAL A 77 -16.64 10.81 -5.13
CA VAL A 77 -17.04 11.15 -6.50
C VAL A 77 -18.07 10.15 -7.01
N ARG A 78 -19.16 10.64 -7.60
CA ARG A 78 -20.16 9.78 -8.26
C ARG A 78 -19.60 9.24 -9.58
N GLU A 79 -20.04 8.06 -10.01
CA GLU A 79 -19.52 7.43 -11.23
C GLU A 79 -19.73 8.31 -12.47
N GLU A 80 -20.89 8.95 -12.60
CA GLU A 80 -21.22 9.83 -13.72
C GLU A 80 -20.39 11.12 -13.78
N ASP A 81 -19.85 11.56 -12.64
CA ASP A 81 -19.07 12.79 -12.52
C ASP A 81 -17.56 12.53 -12.68
N ALA A 82 -17.15 11.26 -12.72
CA ALA A 82 -15.74 10.85 -12.65
C ALA A 82 -14.88 11.49 -13.74
N ALA A 83 -15.40 11.68 -14.96
CA ALA A 83 -14.67 12.29 -16.07
C ALA A 83 -14.15 13.71 -15.74
N GLU A 84 -14.89 14.49 -14.94
CA GLU A 84 -14.45 15.83 -14.55
C GLU A 84 -13.28 15.84 -13.55
N TYR A 85 -13.03 14.71 -12.89
CA TYR A 85 -11.96 14.51 -11.94
C TYR A 85 -10.73 13.84 -12.57
N ILE A 86 -10.85 13.32 -13.80
CA ILE A 86 -9.77 12.68 -14.54
C ILE A 86 -9.12 13.72 -15.46
N ALA A 87 -7.84 14.04 -15.23
CA ALA A 87 -7.07 14.93 -16.12
C ALA A 87 -6.70 14.26 -17.45
N GLY A 88 -6.63 12.93 -17.45
CA GLY A 88 -6.25 12.14 -18.60
C GLY A 88 -5.79 10.75 -18.19
N TYR A 89 -5.08 10.09 -19.10
CA TYR A 89 -4.61 8.72 -18.93
C TYR A 89 -3.14 8.61 -19.30
N ALA A 90 -2.43 7.64 -18.74
CA ALA A 90 -1.06 7.32 -19.13
C ALA A 90 -0.91 5.81 -19.30
N LEU A 91 -0.14 5.36 -20.31
CA LEU A 91 0.30 3.96 -20.34
C LEU A 91 1.14 3.67 -19.09
N ALA A 92 1.01 2.48 -18.56
CA ALA A 92 1.75 2.03 -17.39
C ALA A 92 2.09 0.55 -17.51
N ASN A 93 2.93 0.07 -16.61
CA ASN A 93 3.30 -1.33 -16.53
C ASN A 93 3.32 -1.78 -15.07
N ASP A 94 2.38 -2.63 -14.65
CA ASP A 94 2.43 -3.32 -13.36
C ASP A 94 3.37 -4.53 -13.46
N VAL A 95 4.68 -4.24 -13.50
CA VAL A 95 5.69 -5.29 -13.43
C VAL A 95 5.54 -6.03 -12.11
N SER A 96 5.57 -7.35 -12.18
CA SER A 96 5.22 -8.21 -11.07
C SER A 96 5.95 -9.54 -11.15
N LEU A 97 6.23 -10.15 -10.01
CA LEU A 97 6.40 -11.61 -9.92
C LEU A 97 5.04 -12.31 -10.18
N PRO A 98 5.00 -13.64 -10.37
CA PRO A 98 3.75 -14.37 -10.59
C PRO A 98 2.68 -14.12 -9.51
N GLU A 99 1.43 -14.01 -9.95
CA GLU A 99 0.28 -13.81 -9.06
C GLU A 99 -0.26 -15.18 -8.59
N GLU A 100 0.45 -15.82 -7.66
CA GLU A 100 0.13 -17.17 -7.17
C GLU A 100 -0.86 -17.19 -6.01
N SER A 101 -1.12 -16.03 -5.40
CA SER A 101 -2.11 -15.86 -4.35
C SER A 101 -2.66 -14.44 -4.35
N PHE A 102 -3.95 -14.32 -4.05
CA PHE A 102 -4.61 -13.04 -3.78
C PHE A 102 -4.99 -12.86 -2.32
N TYR A 103 -4.55 -13.75 -1.42
CA TYR A 103 -5.01 -13.72 -0.03
C TYR A 103 -4.33 -12.63 0.79
N ARG A 104 -2.99 -12.62 0.84
CA ARG A 104 -2.20 -11.58 1.51
C ARG A 104 -1.65 -10.57 0.51
N PRO A 105 -1.36 -9.32 0.93
CA PRO A 105 -0.81 -8.32 0.05
C PRO A 105 0.47 -8.80 -0.66
N ALA A 106 0.53 -8.62 -1.98
CA ALA A 106 1.60 -9.12 -2.82
C ALA A 106 2.85 -8.21 -2.80
N ILE A 107 3.37 -7.90 -1.61
CA ILE A 107 4.43 -6.88 -1.41
C ILE A 107 5.72 -7.26 -2.16
N LYS A 108 6.28 -8.45 -1.91
CA LYS A 108 7.47 -8.95 -2.62
C LYS A 108 7.29 -9.04 -4.14
N ALA A 109 6.07 -9.30 -4.59
CA ALA A 109 5.78 -9.46 -6.01
C ALA A 109 5.71 -8.11 -6.74
N LYS A 110 5.11 -7.08 -6.12
CA LYS A 110 4.73 -5.85 -6.82
C LYS A 110 5.47 -4.59 -6.35
N CYS A 111 6.16 -4.62 -5.21
CA CYS A 111 6.78 -3.42 -4.61
C CYS A 111 8.30 -3.34 -4.79
N ARG A 112 8.90 -4.17 -5.65
CA ARG A 112 10.34 -4.12 -5.95
C ARG A 112 10.70 -2.83 -6.69
N ASP A 113 11.95 -2.41 -6.57
CA ASP A 113 12.45 -1.18 -7.20
C ASP A 113 12.18 -1.19 -8.71
N GLY A 114 11.69 -0.08 -9.26
CA GLY A 114 11.41 0.05 -10.70
C GLY A 114 10.22 -0.76 -11.25
N PHE A 115 9.42 -1.43 -10.41
CA PHE A 115 8.32 -2.28 -10.88
C PHE A 115 7.04 -1.54 -11.32
N CYS A 116 7.09 -0.21 -11.49
CA CYS A 116 5.96 0.59 -11.97
C CYS A 116 6.40 1.65 -13.01
N PRO A 117 6.79 1.25 -14.23
CA PRO A 117 6.88 2.19 -15.34
C PRO A 117 5.55 2.91 -15.59
N ILE A 118 5.63 4.23 -15.80
CA ILE A 118 4.48 5.05 -16.18
C ILE A 118 4.87 6.10 -17.21
N GLY A 119 4.08 6.20 -18.26
CA GLY A 119 4.31 7.05 -19.43
C GLY A 119 3.80 8.48 -19.28
N GLU A 120 3.74 9.16 -20.42
CA GLU A 120 3.19 10.51 -20.53
C GLU A 120 1.66 10.50 -20.41
N THR A 121 1.12 11.54 -19.77
CA THR A 121 -0.33 11.73 -19.64
C THR A 121 -0.92 12.35 -20.90
N VAL A 122 -2.00 11.76 -21.41
CA VAL A 122 -2.78 12.27 -22.54
C VAL A 122 -4.21 12.56 -22.09
N ALA A 123 -4.73 13.72 -22.48
CA ALA A 123 -6.12 14.11 -22.24
C ALA A 123 -7.06 13.42 -23.24
N LEU A 124 -7.30 12.12 -23.06
CA LEU A 124 -8.35 11.38 -23.77
C LEU A 124 -9.66 11.44 -22.98
N SER A 125 -10.80 11.36 -23.66
CA SER A 125 -12.11 11.40 -23.02
C SER A 125 -12.42 10.14 -22.21
N ASN A 126 -11.95 8.99 -22.69
CA ASN A 126 -12.07 7.69 -22.04
C ASN A 126 -11.02 6.73 -22.63
N VAL A 127 -10.96 5.52 -22.08
CA VAL A 127 -10.15 4.40 -22.58
C VAL A 127 -11.03 3.17 -22.77
N ASP A 128 -12.28 3.38 -23.19
CA ASP A 128 -13.24 2.31 -23.42
C ASP A 128 -12.86 1.54 -24.69
N ASN A 129 -13.00 0.22 -24.66
CA ASN A 129 -12.67 -0.65 -25.79
C ASN A 129 -11.22 -0.52 -26.31
N LEU A 130 -10.32 0.03 -25.50
CA LEU A 130 -8.92 0.26 -25.84
C LEU A 130 -8.16 -1.07 -25.85
N THR A 131 -7.48 -1.36 -26.96
CA THR A 131 -6.53 -2.47 -27.02
C THR A 131 -5.15 -1.99 -26.58
N ILE A 132 -4.58 -2.67 -25.60
CA ILE A 132 -3.24 -2.40 -25.05
C ILE A 132 -2.32 -3.51 -25.54
N TYR A 133 -1.21 -3.13 -26.15
CA TYR A 133 -0.23 -4.03 -26.75
C TYR A 133 1.06 -4.03 -25.93
N THR A 134 1.70 -5.20 -25.85
CA THR A 134 3.09 -5.35 -25.41
C THR A 134 3.95 -5.84 -26.56
N GLU A 135 5.04 -5.15 -26.82
CA GLU A 135 6.13 -5.63 -27.67
C GLU A 135 7.36 -5.90 -26.80
N ILE A 136 8.09 -6.96 -27.13
CA ILE A 136 9.40 -7.28 -26.55
C ILE A 136 10.41 -7.28 -27.69
N ASN A 137 11.44 -6.43 -27.59
CA ASN A 137 12.50 -6.29 -28.60
C ASN A 137 11.94 -5.98 -30.01
N GLY A 138 10.89 -5.16 -30.06
CA GLY A 138 10.22 -4.74 -31.29
C GLY A 138 9.37 -5.82 -31.96
N ARG A 139 9.07 -6.93 -31.26
CA ARG A 139 8.17 -7.98 -31.74
C ARG A 139 6.89 -8.02 -30.89
N PRO A 140 5.71 -8.20 -31.49
CA PRO A 140 4.47 -8.40 -30.73
C PRO A 140 4.60 -9.58 -29.77
N ALA A 141 4.23 -9.36 -28.50
CA ALA A 141 4.31 -10.36 -27.44
C ALA A 141 2.94 -10.60 -26.77
N ASP A 142 2.14 -9.55 -26.58
CA ASP A 142 0.81 -9.64 -25.96
C ASP A 142 -0.12 -8.54 -26.45
N HIS A 143 -1.43 -8.76 -26.32
CA HIS A 143 -2.43 -7.70 -26.35
C HIS A 143 -3.68 -8.08 -25.55
N TRP A 144 -4.36 -7.09 -24.99
CA TRP A 144 -5.65 -7.27 -24.29
C TRP A 144 -6.53 -6.02 -24.40
N ASN A 145 -7.81 -6.10 -24.00
CA ASN A 145 -8.77 -5.01 -24.19
C ASN A 145 -9.43 -4.55 -22.88
N THR A 146 -9.56 -3.22 -22.69
CA THR A 146 -10.20 -2.66 -21.48
C THR A 146 -11.70 -2.99 -21.37
N ALA A 147 -12.37 -3.37 -22.47
CA ALA A 147 -13.76 -3.83 -22.43
C ALA A 147 -13.96 -5.15 -21.65
N ASP A 148 -12.88 -5.90 -21.45
CA ASP A 148 -12.88 -7.15 -20.68
C ASP A 148 -12.68 -6.92 -19.17
N LEU A 149 -12.55 -5.65 -18.75
CA LEU A 149 -12.52 -5.29 -17.34
C LEU A 149 -13.93 -5.39 -16.71
N GLN A 150 -13.97 -5.74 -15.42
CA GLN A 150 -15.18 -5.76 -14.62
C GLN A 150 -15.61 -4.34 -14.23
N ARG A 151 -14.66 -3.51 -13.78
CA ARG A 151 -14.88 -2.11 -13.42
C ARG A 151 -14.09 -1.19 -14.37
N ASN A 152 -14.77 -0.20 -14.93
CA ASN A 152 -14.14 0.82 -15.76
C ASN A 152 -13.46 1.93 -14.90
N ALA A 153 -12.81 2.90 -15.56
CA ALA A 153 -12.11 3.99 -14.88
C ALA A 153 -13.00 4.80 -13.92
N ALA A 154 -14.23 5.11 -14.33
CA ALA A 154 -15.19 5.88 -13.53
C ALA A 154 -15.62 5.13 -12.27
N GLN A 155 -15.94 3.84 -12.42
CA GLN A 155 -16.29 2.94 -11.32
C GLN A 155 -15.14 2.79 -10.31
N LEU A 156 -13.90 2.72 -10.79
CA LEU A 156 -12.73 2.62 -9.92
C LEU A 156 -12.46 3.92 -9.15
N LEU A 157 -12.55 5.08 -9.83
CA LEU A 157 -12.38 6.37 -9.17
C LEU A 157 -13.47 6.60 -8.11
N SER A 158 -14.73 6.32 -8.44
CA SER A 158 -15.85 6.37 -7.49
C SER A 158 -15.61 5.44 -6.30
N ALA A 159 -15.31 4.16 -6.56
CA ALA A 159 -15.15 3.16 -5.51
C ALA A 159 -13.97 3.43 -4.56
N LEU A 160 -12.85 3.98 -5.07
CA LEU A 160 -11.70 4.33 -4.23
C LEU A 160 -11.94 5.64 -3.48
N SER A 161 -12.42 6.68 -4.18
CA SER A 161 -12.69 8.00 -3.58
C SER A 161 -13.80 7.98 -2.53
N GLU A 162 -14.62 6.92 -2.49
CA GLU A 162 -15.61 6.69 -1.44
C GLU A 162 -14.99 6.75 -0.03
N PHE A 163 -13.78 6.22 0.15
CA PHE A 163 -13.11 6.12 1.45
C PHE A 163 -11.70 6.69 1.50
N ALA A 164 -11.03 6.85 0.35
CA ALA A 164 -9.69 7.38 0.25
C ALA A 164 -9.69 8.55 -0.72
N THR A 165 -9.55 9.77 -0.21
CA THR A 165 -9.40 10.97 -1.05
C THR A 165 -8.21 10.78 -1.99
N LEU A 166 -8.35 11.20 -3.25
CA LEU A 166 -7.26 11.26 -4.20
C LEU A 166 -6.93 12.72 -4.54
N ASN A 167 -5.65 13.02 -4.68
CA ASN A 167 -5.12 14.35 -4.99
C ASN A 167 -4.71 14.47 -6.47
N PRO A 168 -4.59 15.69 -7.01
CA PRO A 168 -4.06 15.90 -8.36
C PRO A 168 -2.70 15.21 -8.57
N GLY A 169 -2.62 14.39 -9.62
CA GLY A 169 -1.44 13.60 -9.95
C GLY A 169 -1.36 12.22 -9.29
N ASP A 170 -2.30 11.86 -8.42
CA ASP A 170 -2.53 10.46 -8.05
C ASP A 170 -3.05 9.69 -9.26
N ALA A 171 -2.81 8.37 -9.27
CA ALA A 171 -3.19 7.52 -10.38
C ALA A 171 -3.85 6.22 -9.91
N ILE A 172 -4.70 5.65 -10.77
CA ILE A 172 -5.25 4.29 -10.59
C ILE A 172 -4.93 3.46 -11.82
N LEU A 173 -4.13 2.40 -11.67
CA LEU A 173 -3.93 1.40 -12.72
C LEU A 173 -5.22 0.59 -12.89
N LEU A 174 -5.74 0.50 -14.12
CA LEU A 174 -7.09 -0.02 -14.37
C LEU A 174 -7.22 -1.54 -14.30
N GLY A 175 -6.10 -2.26 -14.26
CA GLY A 175 -6.05 -3.72 -14.13
C GLY A 175 -5.24 -4.39 -15.23
N THR A 176 -5.11 -5.71 -15.14
CA THR A 176 -4.33 -6.53 -16.06
C THR A 176 -5.03 -7.88 -16.29
N PRO A 177 -4.82 -8.52 -17.46
CA PRO A 177 -5.32 -9.87 -17.72
C PRO A 177 -4.57 -10.94 -16.91
N GLN A 178 -5.17 -12.13 -16.83
CA GLN A 178 -4.56 -13.33 -16.24
C GLN A 178 -3.27 -13.75 -16.95
N ALA A 179 -3.27 -13.70 -18.29
CA ALA A 179 -2.12 -14.04 -19.10
C ALA A 179 -1.18 -12.84 -19.15
N ARG A 180 0.10 -13.05 -18.84
CA ARG A 180 1.14 -12.03 -18.86
C ARG A 180 2.38 -12.59 -19.54
N VAL A 181 3.18 -11.72 -20.14
CA VAL A 181 4.44 -12.09 -20.78
C VAL A 181 5.60 -11.96 -19.82
N GLU A 182 6.46 -12.97 -19.83
CA GLU A 182 7.71 -12.97 -19.08
C GLU A 182 8.73 -12.05 -19.75
N ILE A 183 9.54 -11.38 -18.93
CA ILE A 183 10.60 -10.47 -19.38
C ILE A 183 11.92 -10.88 -18.74
N GLN A 184 13.04 -10.63 -19.42
CA GLN A 184 14.37 -11.05 -18.99
C GLN A 184 15.40 -9.93 -19.16
N PRO A 185 16.55 -9.96 -18.45
CA PRO A 185 17.63 -8.99 -18.66
C PRO A 185 18.03 -8.89 -20.13
N GLY A 186 18.14 -7.66 -20.63
CA GLY A 186 18.42 -7.35 -22.04
C GLY A 186 17.19 -7.05 -22.88
N ASP A 187 15.99 -7.37 -22.41
CA ASP A 187 14.74 -7.04 -23.11
C ASP A 187 14.48 -5.53 -23.14
N ARG A 188 13.84 -5.08 -24.22
CA ARG A 188 13.14 -3.80 -24.27
C ARG A 188 11.65 -4.05 -24.31
N VAL A 189 10.98 -3.66 -23.24
CA VAL A 189 9.53 -3.86 -23.07
C VAL A 189 8.83 -2.58 -23.47
N ARG A 190 8.01 -2.64 -24.51
CA ARG A 190 7.28 -1.51 -25.05
C ARG A 190 5.78 -1.73 -24.92
N VAL A 191 5.09 -0.76 -24.34
CA VAL A 191 3.63 -0.71 -24.22
C VAL A 191 3.09 0.31 -25.21
N LEU A 192 2.06 -0.09 -25.97
CA LEU A 192 1.40 0.75 -26.96
C LEU A 192 -0.11 0.67 -26.83
N ALA A 193 -0.80 1.76 -27.13
CA ALA A 193 -2.23 1.78 -27.36
C ALA A 193 -2.58 2.98 -28.25
N GLU A 194 -3.71 2.91 -28.96
CA GLU A 194 -4.16 4.02 -29.81
C GLU A 194 -4.38 5.30 -28.99
N GLY A 195 -3.89 6.43 -29.47
CA GLY A 195 -4.00 7.73 -28.79
C GLY A 195 -2.94 7.98 -27.71
N PHE A 196 -1.99 7.08 -27.47
CA PHE A 196 -0.95 7.24 -26.46
C PHE A 196 0.47 7.34 -27.04
N PRO A 197 1.34 8.20 -26.46
CA PRO A 197 2.78 8.06 -26.59
C PRO A 197 3.24 6.69 -26.09
N PRO A 198 4.05 5.95 -26.85
CA PRO A 198 4.56 4.64 -26.41
C PRO A 198 5.41 4.76 -25.14
N LEU A 199 5.24 3.79 -24.24
CA LEU A 199 6.07 3.63 -23.04
C LEU A 199 7.05 2.50 -23.30
N GLU A 200 8.36 2.75 -23.20
CA GLU A 200 9.38 1.71 -23.39
C GLU A 200 10.41 1.76 -22.27
N ASN A 201 10.76 0.59 -21.72
CA ASN A 201 11.74 0.46 -20.65
C ASN A 201 12.68 -0.72 -20.94
N PRO A 202 14.00 -0.54 -20.77
CA PRO A 202 14.93 -1.67 -20.81
C PRO A 202 14.85 -2.47 -19.51
N VAL A 203 14.98 -3.78 -19.60
CA VAL A 203 15.11 -4.69 -18.46
C VAL A 203 16.59 -4.95 -18.25
N VAL A 204 17.08 -4.68 -17.04
CA VAL A 204 18.52 -4.69 -16.72
C VAL A 204 18.73 -5.51 -15.46
N ASP A 205 19.78 -6.33 -15.43
CA ASP A 205 20.15 -7.06 -14.20
C ASP A 205 20.31 -6.09 -13.02
N GLU A 206 19.69 -6.37 -11.88
CA GLU A 206 19.70 -5.43 -10.75
C GLU A 206 21.12 -5.10 -10.25
N ARG A 207 22.12 -5.97 -10.49
CA ARG A 207 23.52 -5.71 -10.14
C ARG A 207 24.16 -4.61 -10.97
N GLU A 208 23.66 -4.39 -12.18
CA GLU A 208 24.15 -3.37 -13.10
C GLU A 208 23.51 -2.00 -12.83
N VAL A 209 22.40 -1.96 -12.08
CA VAL A 209 21.74 -0.72 -11.66
C VAL A 209 22.40 -0.18 -10.38
N THR A 210 23.43 0.63 -10.57
CA THR A 210 24.32 1.06 -9.46
C THR A 210 23.75 2.18 -8.58
N THR A 211 22.89 3.05 -9.13
CA THR A 211 22.28 4.16 -8.37
C THR A 211 20.80 3.94 -8.21
N ARG A 212 20.32 3.94 -6.97
CA ARG A 212 18.90 3.85 -6.62
C ARG A 212 18.29 5.24 -6.53
N LYS A 213 16.99 5.33 -6.84
CA LYS A 213 16.24 6.58 -6.81
C LYS A 213 16.21 7.12 -5.38
N SER A 214 16.74 8.33 -5.19
CA SER A 214 16.58 9.09 -3.96
C SER A 214 15.44 10.10 -4.09
N PHE A 215 14.83 10.46 -2.96
CA PHE A 215 13.67 11.34 -2.91
C PHE A 215 14.01 12.62 -2.14
N PRO A 216 13.47 13.79 -2.53
CA PRO A 216 13.56 14.99 -1.71
C PRO A 216 12.97 14.73 -0.33
N THR A 217 13.70 15.11 0.72
CA THR A 217 13.21 15.03 2.10
C THR A 217 12.12 16.08 2.33
N GLN A 218 11.06 15.70 3.02
CA GLN A 218 10.04 16.61 3.55
C GLN A 218 9.86 16.36 5.05
N PRO A 219 9.25 17.30 5.80
CA PRO A 219 8.90 17.06 7.20
C PRO A 219 8.09 15.77 7.38
N HIS A 220 8.37 15.03 8.45
CA HIS A 220 7.61 13.85 8.81
C HIS A 220 6.15 14.21 9.18
N PRO A 221 5.15 13.40 8.78
CA PRO A 221 5.24 12.15 8.02
C PRO A 221 5.26 12.34 6.49
N HIS A 222 6.33 11.88 5.83
CA HIS A 222 6.44 11.83 4.37
C HIS A 222 7.34 10.67 3.91
N GLY A 223 6.71 9.61 3.41
CA GLY A 223 7.39 8.43 2.89
C GLY A 223 6.40 7.29 2.68
N THR A 224 6.90 6.12 2.30
CA THR A 224 6.10 4.90 2.26
C THR A 224 5.76 4.46 3.67
N LEU A 225 4.48 4.22 3.94
CA LEU A 225 3.99 3.71 5.22
C LEU A 225 3.75 2.21 5.12
N PHE A 226 4.66 1.44 5.70
CA PHE A 226 4.53 0.00 5.94
C PHE A 226 3.82 -0.22 7.27
N ALA A 227 3.00 -1.27 7.34
CA ALA A 227 2.36 -1.71 8.57
C ALA A 227 2.38 -3.23 8.67
N LEU A 228 2.50 -3.73 9.89
CA LEU A 228 2.62 -5.14 10.21
C LEU A 228 1.33 -5.67 10.83
N GLY A 229 0.82 -6.78 10.29
CA GLY A 229 -0.25 -7.52 10.96
C GLY A 229 0.30 -8.66 11.81
N LEU A 230 -0.35 -8.92 12.95
CA LEU A 230 -0.08 -10.08 13.82
C LEU A 230 1.38 -10.16 14.33
N ASN A 231 2.00 -9.02 14.66
CA ASN A 231 3.41 -8.97 15.07
C ASN A 231 3.63 -8.91 16.59
N TYR A 232 2.62 -9.22 17.41
CA TYR A 232 2.75 -9.37 18.86
C TYR A 232 2.35 -10.79 19.26
N ALA A 233 3.19 -11.47 20.03
CA ALA A 233 2.97 -12.87 20.43
C ALA A 233 1.59 -13.07 21.08
N ASP A 234 1.22 -12.14 21.95
CA ASP A 234 -0.06 -12.13 22.67
C ASP A 234 -1.26 -11.91 21.74
N HIS A 235 -1.15 -11.05 20.73
CA HIS A 235 -2.23 -10.79 19.77
C HIS A 235 -2.42 -11.95 18.78
N ALA A 236 -1.33 -12.62 18.39
CA ALA A 236 -1.41 -13.81 17.54
C ALA A 236 -2.13 -14.98 18.24
N SER A 237 -1.94 -15.12 19.56
CA SER A 237 -2.59 -16.18 20.36
C SER A 237 -4.10 -16.02 20.51
N GLU A 238 -4.62 -14.78 20.54
CA GLU A 238 -6.05 -14.46 20.68
C GLU A 238 -6.87 -14.90 19.45
N LEU A 239 -6.22 -15.04 18.30
CA LEU A 239 -6.87 -15.30 17.02
C LEU A 239 -6.74 -16.77 16.55
N GLU A 240 -6.27 -17.69 17.40
CA GLU A 240 -6.03 -19.11 17.08
C GLU A 240 -5.16 -19.34 15.82
N PHE A 241 -4.34 -18.36 15.43
CA PHE A 241 -3.43 -18.51 14.29
C PHE A 241 -2.09 -19.10 14.73
N LYS A 242 -1.51 -19.96 13.88
CA LYS A 242 -0.07 -20.24 13.98
C LYS A 242 0.70 -18.92 13.80
N PRO A 243 1.75 -18.66 14.60
CA PRO A 243 2.63 -17.53 14.36
C PRO A 243 3.06 -17.49 12.89
N PRO A 244 3.01 -16.32 12.24
CA PRO A 244 3.40 -16.21 10.84
C PRO A 244 4.87 -16.61 10.65
N GLU A 245 5.17 -17.38 9.61
CA GLU A 245 6.55 -17.81 9.28
C GLU A 245 7.37 -16.66 8.65
N GLU A 246 6.70 -15.69 8.05
CA GLU A 246 7.29 -14.45 7.53
C GLU A 246 6.41 -13.22 7.89
N PRO A 247 6.97 -12.01 7.95
CA PRO A 247 6.21 -10.80 8.28
C PRO A 247 5.02 -10.56 7.35
N LEU A 248 3.84 -10.37 7.93
CA LEU A 248 2.67 -9.90 7.19
C LEU A 248 2.74 -8.38 7.00
N VAL A 249 3.29 -7.94 5.88
CA VAL A 249 3.41 -6.52 5.53
C VAL A 249 2.25 -6.07 4.66
N PHE A 250 1.72 -4.88 4.92
CA PHE A 250 0.83 -4.16 4.02
C PHE A 250 1.21 -2.68 3.94
N LEU A 251 0.72 -1.99 2.91
CA LEU A 251 0.96 -0.56 2.70
C LEU A 251 -0.28 0.26 3.02
N LYS A 252 -0.06 1.49 3.49
CA LYS A 252 -1.12 2.45 3.77
C LYS A 252 -0.93 3.71 2.92
N ALA A 253 -2.00 4.16 2.27
CA ALA A 253 -1.96 5.37 1.44
C ALA A 253 -1.89 6.65 2.30
N PRO A 254 -1.19 7.70 1.87
CA PRO A 254 -0.87 8.85 2.73
C PRO A 254 -2.08 9.62 3.25
N ASN A 255 -3.20 9.68 2.52
CA ASN A 255 -4.39 10.41 2.97
C ASN A 255 -5.12 9.74 4.16
N THR A 256 -4.72 8.53 4.55
CA THR A 256 -5.18 7.94 5.81
C THR A 256 -4.58 8.62 7.04
N LEU A 257 -3.44 9.30 6.88
CA LEU A 257 -2.74 9.97 7.97
C LEU A 257 -3.52 11.20 8.46
N THR A 258 -3.53 11.40 9.77
CA THR A 258 -3.95 12.65 10.41
C THR A 258 -3.04 12.98 11.59
N GLY A 259 -3.03 14.24 12.00
CA GLY A 259 -2.14 14.71 13.07
C GLY A 259 -2.67 14.39 14.48
N ASP A 260 -1.94 14.90 15.48
CA ASP A 260 -2.36 14.87 16.87
C ASP A 260 -3.61 15.74 17.13
N ASN A 261 -4.41 15.29 18.10
CA ASN A 261 -5.63 15.94 18.55
C ASN A 261 -6.69 16.16 17.46
N GLN A 262 -6.64 15.37 16.38
CA GLN A 262 -7.59 15.40 15.27
C GLN A 262 -8.73 14.40 15.47
N THR A 263 -9.64 14.35 14.50
CA THR A 263 -10.79 13.44 14.49
C THR A 263 -10.61 12.28 13.50
N SER A 264 -11.20 11.12 13.81
CA SER A 264 -11.32 9.99 12.89
C SER A 264 -12.78 9.55 12.79
N VAL A 265 -13.25 9.30 11.58
CA VAL A 265 -14.68 9.04 11.32
C VAL A 265 -15.01 7.56 11.53
N ARG A 266 -15.97 7.28 12.41
CA ARG A 266 -16.65 5.97 12.44
C ARG A 266 -17.73 5.94 11.36
N PRO A 267 -17.69 5.01 10.39
CA PRO A 267 -18.74 4.90 9.38
C PRO A 267 -20.11 4.61 9.99
N ASN A 268 -21.16 5.07 9.32
CA ASN A 268 -22.52 4.74 9.72
C ASN A 268 -22.78 3.24 9.57
N ASN A 269 -23.59 2.68 10.47
CA ASN A 269 -24.13 1.31 10.39
C ASN A 269 -23.08 0.18 10.34
N ILE A 270 -21.91 0.38 10.94
CA ILE A 270 -20.90 -0.69 11.14
C ILE A 270 -20.94 -1.25 12.57
N GLU A 271 -20.64 -2.54 12.69
CA GLU A 271 -20.61 -3.26 13.96
C GLU A 271 -19.38 -2.93 14.79
N TYR A 272 -18.18 -2.89 14.19
CA TYR A 272 -16.95 -2.84 14.98
C TYR A 272 -15.82 -1.99 14.35
N MET A 273 -15.41 -0.95 15.08
CA MET A 273 -14.22 -0.13 14.84
C MET A 273 -13.32 -0.16 16.06
N HIS A 274 -12.05 -0.49 15.90
CA HIS A 274 -11.10 -0.57 17.02
C HIS A 274 -9.80 0.17 16.73
N TYR A 275 -9.16 0.67 17.79
CA TYR A 275 -7.82 1.28 17.79
C TYR A 275 -6.72 0.22 17.75
N GLU A 276 -5.53 0.61 17.30
CA GLU A 276 -4.32 -0.23 17.31
C GLU A 276 -3.12 0.67 17.66
N ALA A 277 -2.69 0.68 18.93
CA ALA A 277 -1.53 1.47 19.33
C ALA A 277 -0.23 0.82 18.84
N GLU A 278 0.57 1.58 18.08
CA GLU A 278 1.80 1.05 17.49
C GLU A 278 3.01 1.97 17.70
N LEU A 279 4.16 1.32 17.95
CA LEU A 279 5.47 1.93 17.72
C LEU A 279 5.68 2.04 16.21
N VAL A 280 6.09 3.21 15.75
CA VAL A 280 6.46 3.46 14.36
C VAL A 280 7.95 3.78 14.26
N VAL A 281 8.66 3.04 13.42
CA VAL A 281 10.08 3.26 13.13
C VAL A 281 10.19 4.14 11.89
N VAL A 282 11.01 5.19 11.94
CA VAL A 282 11.26 6.08 10.80
C VAL A 282 12.67 5.83 10.25
N ILE A 283 12.75 5.57 8.94
CA ILE A 283 14.01 5.37 8.22
C ILE A 283 14.72 6.71 8.02
N GLY A 284 16.01 6.77 8.36
CA GLY A 284 16.86 7.95 8.24
C GLY A 284 17.91 7.89 7.13
N LYS A 285 18.22 6.68 6.65
CA LYS A 285 19.22 6.43 5.59
C LYS A 285 18.66 5.45 4.59
N GLN A 286 18.98 5.63 3.31
CA GLN A 286 18.57 4.70 2.26
C GLN A 286 19.15 3.30 2.54
N ALA A 287 18.31 2.26 2.57
CA ALA A 287 18.67 0.88 2.90
C ALA A 287 18.26 -0.08 1.77
N ARG A 288 19.20 -0.91 1.31
CA ARG A 288 18.95 -2.05 0.42
C ARG A 288 19.94 -3.17 0.78
N SER A 289 19.44 -4.40 0.91
CA SER A 289 20.22 -5.59 1.26
C SER A 289 21.02 -5.40 2.55
N VAL A 290 20.40 -4.76 3.54
CA VAL A 290 21.00 -4.48 4.84
C VAL A 290 20.87 -5.71 5.74
N SER A 291 21.95 -6.06 6.43
CA SER A 291 21.94 -7.15 7.40
C SER A 291 21.16 -6.75 8.65
N GLU A 292 20.59 -7.72 9.37
CA GLU A 292 19.91 -7.43 10.65
C GLU A 292 20.86 -6.74 11.65
N ALA A 293 22.15 -7.12 11.67
CA ALA A 293 23.15 -6.54 12.55
C ALA A 293 23.40 -5.05 12.28
N ASP A 294 23.32 -4.62 11.02
CA ASP A 294 23.57 -3.24 10.61
C ASP A 294 22.28 -2.41 10.52
N ALA A 295 21.10 -3.02 10.68
CA ALA A 295 19.81 -2.40 10.39
C ALA A 295 19.53 -1.14 11.22
N MET A 296 19.97 -1.11 12.48
CA MET A 296 19.75 0.03 13.37
C MET A 296 20.50 1.31 12.94
N ASP A 297 21.54 1.19 12.10
CA ASP A 297 22.26 2.33 11.53
C ASP A 297 21.45 3.10 10.48
N TYR A 298 20.31 2.55 10.06
CA TYR A 298 19.42 3.13 9.07
C TYR A 298 18.19 3.80 9.70
N VAL A 299 18.01 3.66 11.01
CA VAL A 299 16.90 4.27 11.75
C VAL A 299 17.22 5.74 12.07
N ALA A 300 16.26 6.63 11.77
CA ALA A 300 16.28 8.01 12.26
C ALA A 300 15.82 8.07 13.72
N GLY A 301 14.71 7.39 14.01
CA GLY A 301 14.10 7.40 15.33
C GLY A 301 12.70 6.80 15.33
N TYR A 302 11.93 7.16 16.34
CA TYR A 302 10.65 6.54 16.68
C TYR A 302 9.54 7.59 16.79
N THR A 303 8.33 7.19 16.40
CA THR A 303 7.09 7.95 16.58
C THR A 303 5.95 6.98 16.95
N VAL A 304 4.73 7.49 17.08
CA VAL A 304 3.55 6.73 17.47
C VAL A 304 2.45 6.93 16.44
N CYS A 305 1.72 5.86 16.12
CA CYS A 305 0.44 5.95 15.43
C CYS A 305 -0.66 5.15 16.11
N ASN A 306 -1.90 5.43 15.70
CA ASN A 306 -3.07 4.60 15.99
C ASN A 306 -3.61 4.04 14.67
N ASP A 307 -3.43 2.74 14.40
CA ASP A 307 -3.79 2.09 13.13
C ASP A 307 -5.23 1.53 13.13
N TYR A 308 -6.22 2.42 13.16
CA TYR A 308 -7.63 2.01 13.22
C TYR A 308 -8.01 0.99 12.13
N ALA A 309 -8.94 0.11 12.48
CA ALA A 309 -9.53 -0.82 11.54
C ALA A 309 -11.06 -0.88 11.68
N ILE A 310 -11.73 -1.06 10.54
CA ILE A 310 -13.17 -1.36 10.46
C ILE A 310 -13.33 -2.83 10.10
N ARG A 311 -13.73 -3.67 11.07
CA ARG A 311 -13.74 -5.13 10.87
C ARG A 311 -14.76 -5.57 9.83
N ASP A 312 -15.89 -4.89 9.75
CA ASP A 312 -16.98 -5.13 8.80
C ASP A 312 -16.51 -5.13 7.32
N TYR A 313 -15.42 -4.41 7.02
CA TYR A 313 -14.94 -4.22 5.65
C TYR A 313 -13.81 -5.17 5.26
N LEU A 314 -13.44 -6.09 6.16
CA LEU A 314 -12.44 -7.11 5.87
C LEU A 314 -12.97 -8.11 4.84
N GLU A 315 -12.22 -8.25 3.75
CA GLU A 315 -12.39 -9.33 2.78
C GLU A 315 -11.12 -10.21 2.75
N ASN A 316 -11.17 -11.36 2.09
CA ASN A 316 -10.05 -12.31 1.99
C ASN A 316 -9.21 -12.08 0.74
N TYR A 317 -9.12 -10.82 0.30
CA TYR A 317 -8.35 -10.39 -0.86
C TYR A 317 -7.41 -9.27 -0.45
N TYR A 318 -6.11 -9.51 -0.60
CA TYR A 318 -5.02 -8.68 -0.10
C TYR A 318 -5.30 -8.18 1.33
N ARG A 319 -5.55 -9.14 2.23
CA ARG A 319 -6.01 -8.91 3.60
C ARG A 319 -4.85 -8.52 4.54
N PRO A 320 -4.96 -7.40 5.29
CA PRO A 320 -6.07 -6.44 5.32
C PRO A 320 -6.03 -5.44 4.14
N ASN A 321 -7.20 -5.17 3.55
CA ASN A 321 -7.30 -4.35 2.33
C ASN A 321 -7.43 -2.84 2.61
N LEU A 322 -7.30 -2.01 1.57
CA LEU A 322 -7.32 -0.55 1.68
C LEU A 322 -8.63 0.01 2.24
N ARG A 323 -9.78 -0.61 1.97
CA ARG A 323 -11.07 -0.12 2.51
C ARG A 323 -11.13 -0.23 4.04
N VAL A 324 -10.31 -1.10 4.62
CA VAL A 324 -10.10 -1.22 6.08
C VAL A 324 -9.00 -0.27 6.54
N LYS A 325 -7.84 -0.28 5.86
CA LYS A 325 -6.57 0.27 6.39
C LYS A 325 -6.06 1.54 5.70
N SER A 326 -6.77 2.14 4.74
CA SER A 326 -6.36 3.39 4.08
C SER A 326 -7.51 4.37 3.95
N ARG A 327 -8.41 4.38 4.94
CA ARG A 327 -9.52 5.34 5.00
C ARG A 327 -9.02 6.70 5.46
N ASP A 328 -9.59 7.77 4.91
CA ASP A 328 -9.19 9.14 5.22
C ASP A 328 -9.18 9.41 6.73
N GLY A 329 -8.05 9.91 7.24
CA GLY A 329 -7.88 10.29 8.65
C GLY A 329 -8.01 9.16 9.69
N LEU A 330 -8.00 7.88 9.29
CA LEU A 330 -8.04 6.74 10.21
C LEU A 330 -6.65 6.25 10.65
N THR A 331 -5.62 7.06 10.48
CA THR A 331 -4.29 6.80 11.05
C THR A 331 -3.72 8.06 11.67
N PRO A 332 -4.17 8.43 12.87
CA PRO A 332 -3.47 9.41 13.67
C PRO A 332 -1.99 9.02 13.81
N MET A 333 -1.09 9.97 13.59
CA MET A 333 0.35 9.79 13.77
C MET A 333 0.96 11.07 14.32
N LEU A 334 1.88 10.94 15.27
CA LEU A 334 2.63 12.09 15.77
C LEU A 334 3.59 12.61 14.69
N SER A 335 3.64 13.93 14.50
CA SER A 335 4.60 14.58 13.60
C SER A 335 6.01 14.68 14.19
N THR A 336 6.18 14.35 15.47
CA THR A 336 7.47 14.34 16.17
C THR A 336 8.19 13.00 15.98
N ILE A 337 9.51 13.04 15.90
CA ILE A 337 10.37 11.86 15.92
C ILE A 337 11.29 11.97 17.12
N VAL A 338 11.29 10.96 18.00
CA VAL A 338 12.31 10.81 19.03
C VAL A 338 13.54 10.15 18.40
N PRO A 339 14.72 10.79 18.40
CA PRO A 339 15.92 10.26 17.75
C PRO A 339 16.32 8.92 18.39
N LYS A 340 16.87 7.99 17.59
CA LYS A 340 17.19 6.63 18.08
C LYS A 340 18.16 6.64 19.26
N GLU A 341 19.04 7.63 19.35
CA GLU A 341 20.03 7.77 20.42
C GLU A 341 19.38 8.06 21.79
N ALA A 342 18.14 8.56 21.81
CA ALA A 342 17.36 8.77 23.03
C ALA A 342 16.61 7.51 23.49
N ILE A 343 16.49 6.49 22.64
CA ILE A 343 15.82 5.22 22.92
C ILE A 343 16.83 4.08 22.68
N PRO A 344 17.68 3.78 23.69
CA PRO A 344 18.74 2.78 23.53
C PRO A 344 18.21 1.35 23.38
N ASP A 345 17.00 1.09 23.88
CA ASP A 345 16.33 -0.21 23.79
C ASP A 345 14.89 -0.05 23.27
N PRO A 346 14.66 -0.12 21.94
CA PRO A 346 13.33 0.03 21.35
C PRO A 346 12.43 -1.19 21.57
N HIS A 347 12.96 -2.29 22.12
CA HIS A 347 12.23 -3.53 22.44
C HIS A 347 11.86 -3.61 23.91
N ASN A 348 11.92 -2.50 24.65
CA ASN A 348 11.51 -2.41 26.05
C ASN A 348 10.62 -1.18 26.31
N LEU A 349 9.69 -0.90 25.39
CA LEU A 349 8.77 0.24 25.47
C LEU A 349 7.36 -0.22 25.81
N THR A 350 6.72 0.43 26.76
CA THR A 350 5.30 0.18 27.08
C THR A 350 4.40 0.90 26.09
N LEU A 351 3.40 0.21 25.52
CA LEU A 351 2.31 0.79 24.75
C LEU A 351 1.01 0.73 25.55
N ARG A 352 0.21 1.80 25.52
CA ARG A 352 -1.10 1.87 26.16
C ARG A 352 -2.11 2.56 25.27
N THR A 353 -3.37 2.11 25.35
CA THR A 353 -4.51 2.85 24.80
C THR A 353 -5.54 3.12 25.88
N PHE A 354 -5.98 4.37 25.96
CA PHE A 354 -7.06 4.82 26.81
C PHE A 354 -8.25 5.25 25.97
N VAL A 355 -9.46 4.91 26.41
CA VAL A 355 -10.72 5.41 25.83
C VAL A 355 -11.46 6.15 26.93
N ASN A 356 -11.68 7.46 26.76
CA ASN A 356 -12.30 8.33 27.77
C ASN A 356 -11.62 8.24 29.15
N GLY A 357 -10.29 8.07 29.16
CA GLY A 357 -9.47 7.91 30.37
C GLY A 357 -9.40 6.50 30.95
N GLU A 358 -10.20 5.55 30.47
CA GLU A 358 -10.14 4.15 30.86
C GLU A 358 -9.03 3.42 30.08
N LEU A 359 -8.08 2.79 30.77
CA LEU A 359 -7.07 1.94 30.14
C LEU A 359 -7.73 0.68 29.55
N ARG A 360 -7.59 0.46 28.25
CA ARG A 360 -8.20 -0.69 27.55
C ARG A 360 -7.22 -1.60 26.82
N GLN A 361 -6.05 -1.10 26.49
CA GLN A 361 -4.97 -1.88 25.89
C GLN A 361 -3.66 -1.55 26.58
N GLN A 362 -2.86 -2.58 26.83
CA GLN A 362 -1.51 -2.45 27.32
C GLN A 362 -0.65 -3.60 26.76
N GLY A 363 0.56 -3.28 26.32
CA GLY A 363 1.55 -4.26 25.89
C GLY A 363 2.96 -3.68 25.96
N THR A 364 3.95 -4.47 25.57
CA THR A 364 5.34 -4.03 25.49
C THR A 364 5.95 -4.43 24.15
N THR A 365 6.84 -3.60 23.60
CA THR A 365 7.59 -3.93 22.38
C THR A 365 8.53 -5.12 22.55
N ALA A 366 8.73 -5.61 23.77
CA ALA A 366 9.43 -6.88 24.04
C ALA A 366 8.68 -8.10 23.46
N ASP A 367 7.37 -7.97 23.23
CA ASP A 367 6.52 -9.02 22.68
C ASP A 367 6.44 -9.01 21.14
N LEU A 368 7.22 -8.15 20.48
CA LEU A 368 7.32 -8.14 19.01
C LEU A 368 7.84 -9.49 18.50
N ILE A 369 7.10 -10.15 17.61
CA ILE A 369 7.50 -11.44 17.02
C ILE A 369 8.70 -11.23 16.08
N PHE A 370 8.58 -10.25 15.20
CA PHE A 370 9.65 -9.80 14.31
C PHE A 370 10.20 -8.46 14.82
N SER A 371 11.48 -8.47 15.15
CA SER A 371 12.19 -7.32 15.71
C SER A 371 12.30 -6.16 14.68
N VAL A 372 12.44 -4.92 15.16
CA VAL A 372 12.76 -3.75 14.31
C VAL A 372 13.92 -4.02 13.32
N PRO A 373 15.11 -4.48 13.75
CA PRO A 373 16.21 -4.72 12.80
C PRO A 373 15.88 -5.85 11.81
N PHE A 374 15.16 -6.89 12.24
CA PHE A 374 14.71 -7.96 11.34
C PHE A 374 13.76 -7.43 10.26
N LEU A 375 12.78 -6.60 10.61
CA LEU A 375 11.83 -6.01 9.66
C LEU A 375 12.52 -5.14 8.62
N ILE A 376 13.51 -4.33 9.03
CA ILE A 376 14.31 -3.50 8.13
C ILE A 376 15.12 -4.39 7.18
N ALA A 377 15.80 -5.40 7.70
CA ALA A 377 16.57 -6.35 6.89
C ALA A 377 15.65 -7.06 5.86
N TYR A 378 14.51 -7.59 6.32
CA TYR A 378 13.50 -8.27 5.50
C TYR A 378 12.99 -7.39 4.35
N LEU A 379 12.56 -6.16 4.64
CA LEU A 379 12.07 -5.25 3.60
C LEU A 379 13.19 -4.84 2.64
N SER A 380 14.36 -4.52 3.20
CA SER A 380 15.50 -4.06 2.41
C SER A 380 16.05 -5.13 1.45
N GLU A 381 15.77 -6.41 1.71
CA GLU A 381 16.18 -7.56 0.88
C GLU A 381 15.54 -7.53 -0.50
N PHE A 382 14.28 -7.09 -0.65
CA PHE A 382 13.58 -7.06 -1.94
C PHE A 382 13.19 -5.67 -2.46
N MET A 383 13.20 -4.63 -1.62
CA MET A 383 12.96 -3.24 -2.05
C MET A 383 13.90 -2.23 -1.36
N THR A 384 14.09 -1.05 -1.93
CA THR A 384 14.83 0.04 -1.28
C THR A 384 13.95 0.76 -0.27
N LEU A 385 14.38 0.83 1.00
CA LEU A 385 13.84 1.76 1.98
C LEU A 385 14.54 3.12 1.86
N ASN A 386 13.79 4.20 1.93
CA ASN A 386 14.28 5.56 1.75
C ASN A 386 14.04 6.42 3.01
N PRO A 387 14.84 7.47 3.24
CA PRO A 387 14.58 8.41 4.33
C PRO A 387 13.14 8.93 4.34
N GLY A 388 12.51 8.89 5.52
CA GLY A 388 11.10 9.23 5.73
C GLY A 388 10.12 8.07 5.57
N ASP A 389 10.55 6.90 5.06
CA ASP A 389 9.72 5.69 5.13
C ASP A 389 9.46 5.30 6.59
N MET A 390 8.28 4.73 6.84
CA MET A 390 7.74 4.47 8.18
C MET A 390 7.29 3.03 8.29
N ILE A 391 7.60 2.37 9.40
CA ILE A 391 7.21 0.99 9.69
C ILE A 391 6.40 0.98 10.99
N ALA A 392 5.08 0.85 10.87
CA ALA A 392 4.18 0.60 11.98
C ALA A 392 4.27 -0.89 12.38
N THR A 393 4.77 -1.16 13.58
CA THR A 393 5.32 -2.47 13.98
C THR A 393 4.28 -3.49 14.44
N GLY A 394 3.01 -3.15 14.42
CA GLY A 394 1.90 -3.94 14.94
C GLY A 394 1.42 -3.45 16.31
N THR A 395 0.33 -4.07 16.77
CA THR A 395 -0.35 -3.74 18.03
C THR A 395 -0.43 -4.97 18.97
N PRO A 396 -0.38 -4.79 20.30
CA PRO A 396 -0.66 -5.85 21.27
C PRO A 396 -2.17 -6.20 21.33
N LYS A 397 -2.52 -7.24 22.10
CA LYS A 397 -3.92 -7.61 22.42
C LYS A 397 -4.67 -6.50 23.15
N GLY A 398 -5.99 -6.62 23.30
CA GLY A 398 -6.81 -5.62 24.02
C GLY A 398 -7.54 -4.62 23.12
N LEU A 399 -7.92 -5.09 21.93
CA LEU A 399 -8.75 -4.31 21.01
C LEU A 399 -10.18 -4.21 21.56
N SER A 400 -10.78 -3.03 21.47
CA SER A 400 -12.18 -2.82 21.84
C SER A 400 -12.85 -1.84 20.89
N ASP A 401 -14.19 -1.90 20.83
CA ASP A 401 -14.99 -1.02 19.99
C ASP A 401 -14.92 0.45 20.48
N VAL A 402 -14.85 1.40 19.54
CA VAL A 402 -14.87 2.85 19.81
C VAL A 402 -15.93 3.58 18.99
N VAL A 403 -16.66 4.51 19.60
CA VAL A 403 -17.85 5.15 19.03
C VAL A 403 -17.75 6.67 19.01
N PRO A 404 -18.55 7.38 18.18
CA PRO A 404 -18.57 8.84 18.16
C PRO A 404 -18.72 9.45 19.55
N GLY A 405 -17.87 10.43 19.86
CA GLY A 405 -17.75 11.04 21.18
C GLY A 405 -16.59 10.51 22.01
N ASP A 406 -16.03 9.35 21.67
CA ASP A 406 -14.87 8.80 22.38
C ASP A 406 -13.60 9.61 22.12
N GLU A 407 -12.87 9.93 23.19
CA GLU A 407 -11.47 10.33 23.13
C GLU A 407 -10.58 9.09 23.26
N VAL A 408 -9.83 8.79 22.21
CA VAL A 408 -8.88 7.69 22.15
C VAL A 408 -7.46 8.25 22.25
N VAL A 409 -6.72 7.80 23.26
CA VAL A 409 -5.34 8.21 23.48
C VAL A 409 -4.44 6.99 23.40
N VAL A 410 -3.49 7.00 22.47
CA VAL A 410 -2.42 6.01 22.42
C VAL A 410 -1.13 6.62 22.95
N GLU A 411 -0.39 5.86 23.73
CA GLU A 411 0.85 6.32 24.35
C GLU A 411 1.92 5.24 24.27
N VAL A 412 3.11 5.62 23.83
CA VAL A 412 4.31 4.77 23.83
C VAL A 412 5.35 5.45 24.71
N GLU A 413 5.77 4.73 25.74
CA GLU A 413 6.71 5.19 26.76
C GLU A 413 7.99 5.76 26.13
N GLY A 414 8.39 6.96 26.57
CA GLY A 414 9.59 7.65 26.06
C GLY A 414 9.48 8.19 24.62
N VAL A 415 8.45 7.82 23.86
CA VAL A 415 8.28 8.22 22.46
C VAL A 415 7.22 9.31 22.30
N GLY A 416 6.01 9.11 22.83
CA GLY A 416 4.97 10.13 22.73
C GLY A 416 3.57 9.69 23.11
N ARG A 417 2.68 10.67 23.18
CA ARG A 417 1.26 10.53 23.53
C ARG A 417 0.43 11.20 22.44
N LEU A 418 -0.46 10.44 21.82
CA LEU A 418 -1.24 10.83 20.64
C LEU A 418 -2.72 10.75 20.96
N VAL A 419 -3.43 11.87 20.74
CA VAL A 419 -4.86 12.01 21.04
C VAL A 419 -5.66 12.03 19.74
N ASN A 420 -6.78 11.31 19.71
CA ASN A 420 -7.72 11.34 18.61
C ASN A 420 -9.16 11.29 19.14
N ARG A 421 -10.12 11.84 18.40
CA ARG A 421 -11.55 11.81 18.75
C ARG A 421 -12.36 11.11 17.67
N ILE A 422 -13.19 10.17 18.07
CA ILE A 422 -14.10 9.51 17.14
C ILE A 422 -15.30 10.40 16.87
N VAL A 423 -15.66 10.55 15.60
CA VAL A 423 -16.83 11.33 15.17
C VAL A 423 -17.70 10.52 14.22
N SER A 424 -18.99 10.87 14.13
CA SER A 424 -19.88 10.31 13.12
C SER A 424 -19.62 10.92 11.75
N GLU A 425 -20.12 10.29 10.68
CA GLU A 425 -20.08 10.89 9.34
C GLU A 425 -20.75 12.27 9.31
N ASP A 426 -21.88 12.45 10.01
CA ASP A 426 -22.61 13.74 10.02
C ASP A 426 -21.87 14.86 10.76
N THR A 427 -20.99 14.50 11.71
CA THR A 427 -20.15 15.49 12.41
C THR A 427 -18.95 15.92 11.56
N ALA A 428 -18.51 15.07 10.62
CA ALA A 428 -17.33 15.29 9.80
C ALA A 428 -17.61 15.91 8.42
N LYS A 429 -18.88 15.88 7.97
CA LYS A 429 -19.36 16.62 6.79
C LYS A 429 -19.37 18.12 7.07
#